data_AF-A0A2W6VQ08-F1
#
_entry.id   AF-A0A2W6VQ08-F1
#
_cell.length_a   1.000
_cell.length_b   1.000
_cell.length_c   1.000
_cell.angle_alpha   90.00
_cell.angle_beta   90.00
_cell.angle_gamma   90.00
#
_symmetry.space_group_name_H-M   'P 1'
#
loop_
_entity.id
_entity.type
_entity.pdbx_description
1 polymer ?
#
loop_
_entity_poly.entity_id
_entity_poly.type
_entity_poly.pdbx_seq_one_letter_code
_entity_poly.pdbx_strand_id
1 'polypeptide(L)'
;MEKGITRAGRKERASARGALLAATERLMVEEGYAAVTTRRVAKIVGVTPALVHYHFATTDDLLLELFRSLSARFKEELANRLDTPDPLRALWQLNSDPDGSAIVLEFMALSNHRKAIRQEIAAFVEELRDIQTRAIGAADGA
;
A
#
# COMPACT_ATOMS: atom_id res chain seq x y z
N MET A 1 13.37 -33.78 5.51
CA MET A 1 14.43 -33.16 4.69
C MET A 1 13.89 -31.89 4.08
N GLU A 2 14.14 -30.76 4.71
CA GLU A 2 13.68 -29.43 4.30
C GLU A 2 14.54 -28.93 3.13
N LYS A 3 13.97 -28.80 1.93
CA LYS A 3 14.64 -28.12 0.82
C LYS A 3 14.64 -26.63 1.09
N GLY A 4 15.74 -26.12 1.63
CA GLY A 4 16.00 -24.69 1.82
C GLY A 4 15.77 -23.93 0.51
N ILE A 5 14.97 -22.89 0.57
CA ILE A 5 14.62 -22.05 -0.58
C ILE A 5 15.91 -21.36 -1.07
N THR A 6 16.28 -21.60 -2.32
CA THR A 6 17.45 -20.98 -2.97
C THR A 6 17.24 -19.46 -3.15
N ARG A 7 18.35 -18.69 -3.19
CA ARG A 7 18.31 -17.21 -3.35
C ARG A 7 17.56 -16.77 -4.63
N ALA A 8 17.66 -17.55 -5.71
CA ALA A 8 16.93 -17.33 -6.95
C ALA A 8 15.41 -17.50 -6.77
N GLY A 9 14.98 -18.57 -6.09
CA GLY A 9 13.56 -18.80 -5.80
C GLY A 9 12.93 -17.75 -4.88
N ARG A 10 13.71 -17.16 -3.95
CA ARG A 10 13.24 -16.00 -3.15
C ARG A 10 13.02 -14.75 -4.01
N LYS A 11 13.95 -14.45 -4.92
CA LYS A 11 13.86 -13.28 -5.81
C LYS A 11 12.68 -13.39 -6.78
N GLU A 12 12.46 -14.57 -7.33
CA GLU A 12 11.36 -14.84 -8.27
C GLU A 12 10.00 -14.76 -7.57
N ARG A 13 9.89 -15.28 -6.34
CA ARG A 13 8.69 -15.11 -5.51
C ARG A 13 8.42 -13.65 -5.13
N ALA A 14 9.46 -12.90 -4.77
CA ALA A 14 9.33 -11.47 -4.49
C ALA A 14 8.86 -10.70 -5.73
N SER A 15 9.35 -11.07 -6.92
CA SER A 15 8.91 -10.51 -8.20
C SER A 15 7.44 -10.82 -8.49
N ALA A 16 7.01 -12.07 -8.33
CA ALA A 16 5.61 -12.48 -8.53
C ALA A 16 4.67 -11.78 -7.54
N ARG A 17 5.05 -11.72 -6.26
CA ARG A 17 4.29 -11.02 -5.22
C ARG A 17 4.13 -9.53 -5.54
N GLY A 18 5.21 -8.86 -5.94
CA GLY A 18 5.17 -7.45 -6.35
C GLY A 18 4.27 -7.23 -7.56
N ALA A 19 4.33 -8.10 -8.56
CA ALA A 19 3.46 -8.02 -9.75
C ALA A 19 1.97 -8.17 -9.40
N LEU A 20 1.64 -9.06 -8.45
CA LEU A 20 0.27 -9.23 -7.95
C LEU A 20 -0.23 -7.97 -7.22
N LEU A 21 0.61 -7.35 -6.38
CA LEU A 21 0.27 -6.11 -5.69
C LEU A 21 0.06 -4.95 -6.68
N ALA A 22 0.96 -4.78 -7.65
CA ALA A 22 0.84 -3.74 -8.67
C ALA A 22 -0.42 -3.92 -9.55
N ALA A 23 -0.75 -5.16 -9.92
CA ALA A 23 -1.98 -5.45 -10.64
C ALA A 23 -3.23 -5.16 -9.79
N THR A 24 -3.16 -5.39 -8.48
CA THR A 24 -4.25 -5.10 -7.54
C THR A 24 -4.46 -3.60 -7.38
N GLU A 25 -3.38 -2.84 -7.19
CA GLU A 25 -3.38 -1.37 -7.11
C GLU A 25 -4.04 -0.76 -8.35
N ARG A 26 -3.60 -1.17 -9.54
CA ARG A 26 -4.20 -0.73 -10.81
C ARG A 26 -5.68 -1.03 -10.89
N LEU A 27 -6.08 -2.24 -10.50
CA LEU A 27 -7.48 -2.62 -10.56
C LEU A 27 -8.35 -1.77 -9.62
N MET A 28 -7.83 -1.44 -8.43
CA MET A 28 -8.53 -0.56 -7.50
C MET A 28 -8.69 0.85 -8.06
N VAL A 29 -7.63 1.41 -8.66
CA VAL A 29 -7.68 2.76 -9.25
C VAL A 29 -8.58 2.81 -10.48
N GLU A 30 -8.49 1.81 -11.36
CA GLU A 30 -9.21 1.80 -12.65
C GLU A 30 -10.68 1.39 -12.51
N GLU A 31 -11.01 0.49 -11.58
CA GLU A 31 -12.33 -0.18 -11.53
C GLU A 31 -12.94 -0.25 -10.12
N GLY A 32 -12.28 0.32 -9.12
CA GLY A 32 -12.70 0.27 -7.72
C GLY A 32 -12.41 -1.05 -7.02
N TYR A 33 -12.45 -1.03 -5.69
CA TYR A 33 -12.07 -2.18 -4.87
C TYR A 33 -12.94 -3.42 -5.11
N ALA A 34 -14.21 -3.24 -5.49
CA ALA A 34 -15.16 -4.34 -5.67
C ALA A 34 -14.79 -5.23 -6.88
N ALA A 35 -14.00 -4.71 -7.83
CA ALA A 35 -13.51 -5.48 -8.97
C ALA A 35 -12.40 -6.48 -8.57
N VAL A 36 -11.75 -6.28 -7.40
CA VAL A 36 -10.59 -7.06 -6.97
C VAL A 36 -11.00 -8.48 -6.59
N THR A 37 -10.54 -9.44 -7.39
CA THR A 37 -10.67 -10.87 -7.08
C THR A 37 -9.39 -11.60 -7.44
N THR A 38 -9.10 -12.69 -6.71
CA THR A 38 -7.94 -13.55 -6.96
C THR A 38 -7.83 -13.97 -8.42
N ARG A 39 -8.96 -14.33 -9.05
CA ARG A 39 -9.01 -14.76 -10.45
C ARG A 39 -8.67 -13.62 -11.41
N ARG A 40 -9.15 -12.41 -11.14
CA ARG A 40 -8.93 -11.25 -12.00
C ARG A 40 -7.49 -10.75 -11.91
N VAL A 41 -6.95 -10.67 -10.69
CA VAL A 41 -5.54 -10.34 -10.45
C VAL A 41 -4.62 -11.38 -11.12
N ALA A 42 -4.92 -12.68 -10.95
CA ALA A 42 -4.19 -13.76 -11.62
C ALA A 42 -4.18 -13.60 -13.15
N LYS A 43 -5.34 -13.29 -13.74
CA LYS A 43 -5.48 -13.08 -15.19
C LYS A 43 -4.63 -11.92 -15.70
N ILE A 44 -4.57 -10.81 -14.96
CA ILE A 44 -3.79 -9.62 -15.36
C ILE A 44 -2.29 -9.91 -15.33
N VAL A 45 -1.83 -10.63 -14.30
CA VAL A 45 -0.41 -10.98 -14.15
C VAL A 45 -0.01 -12.17 -15.04
N GLY A 46 -0.98 -12.93 -15.58
CA GLY A 46 -0.72 -14.10 -16.41
C GLY A 46 -0.34 -15.34 -15.62
N VAL A 47 -0.82 -15.47 -14.38
CA VAL A 47 -0.53 -16.59 -13.47
C VAL A 47 -1.79 -17.36 -13.12
N THR A 48 -1.65 -18.51 -12.47
CA THR A 48 -2.79 -19.29 -11.99
C THR A 48 -3.38 -18.70 -10.71
N PRO A 49 -4.71 -18.80 -10.48
CA PRO A 49 -5.31 -18.39 -9.20
C PRO A 49 -4.70 -19.11 -7.99
N ALA A 50 -4.24 -20.35 -8.17
CA ALA A 50 -3.52 -21.11 -7.15
C ALA A 50 -2.21 -20.43 -6.71
N LEU A 51 -1.47 -19.79 -7.65
CA LEU A 51 -0.26 -19.04 -7.30
C LEU A 51 -0.60 -17.78 -6.49
N VAL A 52 -1.74 -17.13 -6.77
CA VAL A 52 -2.18 -16.00 -5.95
C VAL A 52 -2.54 -16.47 -4.55
N HIS A 53 -3.30 -17.56 -4.41
CA HIS A 53 -3.62 -18.16 -3.11
C HIS A 53 -2.40 -18.64 -2.33
N TYR A 54 -1.34 -19.06 -3.04
CA TYR A 54 -0.06 -19.38 -2.43
C TYR A 54 0.60 -18.16 -1.77
N HIS A 55 0.43 -16.96 -2.33
CA HIS A 55 0.96 -15.71 -1.76
C HIS A 55 0.02 -15.04 -0.76
N PHE A 56 -1.29 -15.15 -0.99
CA PHE A 56 -2.34 -14.46 -0.25
C PHE A 56 -3.51 -15.41 -0.03
N ALA A 57 -3.74 -15.85 1.21
CA ALA A 57 -4.77 -16.84 1.50
C ALA A 57 -6.17 -16.33 1.09
N THR A 58 -6.44 -15.06 1.34
CA THR A 58 -7.71 -14.40 1.00
C THR A 58 -7.50 -13.09 0.22
N THR A 59 -8.57 -12.58 -0.41
CA THR A 59 -8.56 -11.23 -0.99
C THR A 59 -8.31 -10.15 0.07
N ASP A 60 -8.77 -10.37 1.30
CA ASP A 60 -8.52 -9.47 2.44
C ASP A 60 -7.03 -9.38 2.75
N ASP A 61 -6.31 -10.50 2.74
CA ASP A 61 -4.86 -10.53 2.95
C ASP A 61 -4.12 -9.79 1.83
N LEU A 62 -4.57 -9.94 0.59
CA LEU A 62 -4.02 -9.23 -0.56
C LEU A 62 -4.21 -7.71 -0.43
N LEU A 63 -5.41 -7.27 -0.06
CA LEU A 63 -5.73 -5.84 0.12
C LEU A 63 -5.00 -5.25 1.33
N LEU A 64 -4.89 -6.00 2.43
CA LEU A 64 -4.15 -5.57 3.61
C LEU A 64 -2.66 -5.41 3.30
N GLU A 65 -2.08 -6.36 2.57
CA GLU A 65 -0.69 -6.26 2.15
C GLU A 65 -0.46 -5.09 1.18
N LEU A 66 -1.37 -4.88 0.24
CA LEU A 66 -1.31 -3.72 -0.64
C LEU A 66 -1.31 -2.43 0.18
N PHE A 67 -2.24 -2.30 1.14
CA PHE A 67 -2.29 -1.14 2.03
C PHE A 67 -0.96 -0.93 2.76
N ARG A 68 -0.36 -1.97 3.33
CA ARG A 68 0.93 -1.90 4.01
C ARG A 68 2.05 -1.45 3.09
N SER A 69 2.11 -2.00 1.88
CA SER A 69 3.09 -1.63 0.87
C SER A 69 2.98 -0.15 0.46
N LEU A 70 1.76 0.35 0.27
CA LEU A 70 1.50 1.75 -0.07
C LEU A 70 1.80 2.68 1.10
N SER A 71 1.38 2.29 2.31
CA SER A 71 1.64 3.04 3.54
C SER A 71 3.14 3.18 3.83
N ALA A 72 3.93 2.12 3.58
CA ALA A 72 5.38 2.18 3.72
C ALA A 72 6.00 3.16 2.71
N ARG A 73 5.64 3.05 1.42
CA ARG A 73 6.09 3.98 0.36
C ARG A 73 5.73 5.44 0.69
N PHE A 74 4.50 5.67 1.13
CA PHE A 74 4.03 7.00 1.50
C PHE A 74 4.78 7.57 2.70
N LYS A 75 5.06 6.77 3.73
CA LYS A 75 5.87 7.23 4.88
C LYS A 75 7.28 7.63 4.48
N GLU A 76 7.92 6.82 3.63
CA GLU A 76 9.26 7.13 3.12
C GLU A 76 9.26 8.42 2.31
N GLU A 77 8.29 8.58 1.40
CA GLU A 77 8.15 9.82 0.61
C GLU A 77 7.86 11.03 1.50
N LEU A 78 6.95 10.89 2.46
CA LEU A 78 6.61 11.94 3.40
C LEU A 78 7.83 12.39 4.21
N ALA A 79 8.59 11.45 4.78
CA ALA A 79 9.79 11.76 5.54
C ALA A 79 10.83 12.52 4.69
N ASN A 80 11.03 12.10 3.43
CA ASN A 80 11.97 12.76 2.52
C ASN A 80 11.50 14.18 2.11
N ARG A 81 10.20 14.39 1.93
CA ARG A 81 9.65 15.70 1.51
C ARG A 81 9.52 16.71 2.65
N LEU A 82 9.38 16.23 3.88
CA LEU A 82 9.34 17.08 5.07
C LEU A 82 10.72 17.61 5.46
N ASP A 83 11.80 17.02 4.95
CA ASP A 83 13.17 17.55 5.06
C ASP A 83 13.40 18.69 4.06
N THR A 84 12.52 19.69 4.09
CA THR A 84 12.59 20.88 3.23
C THR A 84 12.26 22.14 4.03
N PRO A 85 12.72 23.33 3.58
CA PRO A 85 12.41 24.60 4.26
C PRO A 85 10.91 24.99 4.26
N ASP A 86 10.06 24.35 3.46
CA ASP A 86 8.61 24.62 3.38
C ASP A 86 7.80 23.32 3.51
N PRO A 87 7.74 22.73 4.73
CA PRO A 87 7.10 21.44 4.96
C PRO A 87 5.59 21.47 4.72
N LEU A 88 4.93 22.62 4.91
CA LEU A 88 3.49 22.77 4.68
C LEU A 88 3.15 22.69 3.19
N ARG A 89 3.94 23.32 2.32
CA ARG A 89 3.77 23.19 0.86
C ARG A 89 4.04 21.77 0.38
N ALA A 90 5.07 21.12 0.94
CA ALA A 90 5.38 19.74 0.62
C ALA A 90 4.21 18.80 0.98
N LEU A 91 3.61 18.98 2.16
CA LEU A 91 2.40 18.26 2.59
C LEU A 91 1.21 18.52 1.66
N TRP A 92 0.95 19.77 1.29
CA TRP A 92 -0.16 20.13 0.41
C TRP A 92 -0.05 19.42 -0.94
N GLN A 93 1.11 19.47 -1.57
CA GLN A 93 1.36 18.83 -2.86
C GLN A 93 1.22 17.31 -2.79
N LEU A 94 1.71 16.69 -1.72
CA LEU A 94 1.59 15.24 -1.52
C LEU A 94 0.12 14.80 -1.37
N ASN A 95 -0.68 15.56 -0.62
CA ASN A 95 -2.11 15.23 -0.42
C ASN A 95 -2.98 15.58 -1.62
N SER A 96 -2.53 16.52 -2.47
CA SER A 96 -3.27 16.98 -3.64
C SER A 96 -2.94 16.20 -4.92
N ASP A 97 -2.08 15.18 -4.84
CA ASP A 97 -1.76 14.30 -5.96
C ASP A 97 -3.00 13.46 -6.33
N PRO A 98 -3.56 13.62 -7.54
CA PRO A 98 -4.78 12.92 -7.96
C PRO A 98 -4.64 11.40 -7.91
N ASP A 99 -3.48 10.86 -8.32
CA ASP A 99 -3.26 9.42 -8.42
C ASP A 99 -3.19 8.78 -7.02
N GLY A 100 -2.50 9.45 -6.09
CA GLY A 100 -2.45 9.05 -4.69
C GLY A 100 -3.80 9.17 -3.98
N SER A 101 -4.59 10.19 -4.32
CA SER A 101 -5.89 10.43 -3.68
C SER A 101 -6.93 9.35 -4.04
N ALA A 102 -6.92 8.84 -5.27
CA ALA A 102 -7.89 7.85 -5.73
C ALA A 102 -7.79 6.53 -4.96
N ILE A 103 -6.58 5.98 -4.80
CA ILE A 103 -6.38 4.72 -4.06
C ILE A 103 -6.73 4.86 -2.57
N VAL A 104 -6.49 6.03 -1.97
CA VAL A 104 -6.86 6.31 -0.56
C VAL A 104 -8.38 6.27 -0.39
N LEU A 105 -9.14 6.86 -1.31
CA LEU A 105 -10.61 6.84 -1.25
C LEU A 105 -11.16 5.40 -1.30
N GLU A 106 -10.59 4.55 -2.15
CA GLU A 106 -10.97 3.13 -2.23
C GLU A 106 -10.72 2.39 -0.91
N PHE A 107 -9.57 2.63 -0.26
CA PHE A 107 -9.28 2.03 1.06
C PHE A 107 -10.19 2.56 2.17
N MET A 108 -10.53 3.85 2.15
CA MET A 108 -11.49 4.42 3.09
C MET A 108 -12.88 3.79 2.92
N ALA A 109 -13.32 3.59 1.68
CA ALA A 109 -14.57 2.88 1.38
C ALA A 109 -14.54 1.43 1.89
N LEU A 110 -13.44 0.70 1.66
CA LEU A 110 -13.22 -0.66 2.18
C LEU A 110 -13.31 -0.74 3.70
N SER A 111 -12.79 0.27 4.41
CA SER A 111 -12.75 0.31 5.88
C SER A 111 -14.14 0.26 6.53
N ASN A 112 -15.18 0.67 5.79
CA ASN A 112 -16.57 0.62 6.25
C ASN A 112 -17.06 -0.81 6.48
N HIS A 113 -16.55 -1.76 5.70
CA HIS A 113 -17.02 -3.14 5.71
C HIS A 113 -15.96 -4.13 6.19
N ARG A 114 -14.71 -3.69 6.42
CA ARG A 114 -13.59 -4.56 6.79
C ARG A 114 -12.83 -4.03 8.01
N LYS A 115 -13.05 -4.68 9.15
CA LYS A 115 -12.44 -4.28 10.45
C LYS A 115 -10.92 -4.33 10.43
N ALA A 116 -10.31 -5.34 9.82
CA ALA A 116 -8.85 -5.47 9.76
C ALA A 116 -8.21 -4.31 8.98
N ILE A 117 -8.78 -3.94 7.83
CA ILE A 117 -8.32 -2.79 7.04
C ILE A 117 -8.51 -1.49 7.82
N ARG A 118 -9.65 -1.32 8.51
CA ARG A 118 -9.88 -0.15 9.37
C ARG A 118 -8.83 0.00 10.47
N GLN A 119 -8.46 -1.11 11.13
CA GLN A 119 -7.45 -1.10 12.19
C GLN A 119 -6.07 -0.72 11.62
N GLU A 120 -5.71 -1.26 10.46
CA GLU A 120 -4.45 -0.92 9.80
C GLU A 120 -4.40 0.55 9.35
N ILE A 121 -5.51 1.08 8.82
CA ILE A 121 -5.63 2.51 8.48
C ILE A 121 -5.47 3.38 9.74
N ALA A 122 -6.11 3.02 10.85
CA ALA A 122 -6.00 3.78 12.09
C ALA A 122 -4.55 3.83 12.60
N ALA A 123 -3.87 2.69 12.63
CA ALA A 123 -2.46 2.62 13.01
C ALA A 123 -1.57 3.47 12.09
N PHE A 124 -1.80 3.40 10.78
CA PHE A 124 -1.08 4.22 9.81
C PHE A 124 -1.30 5.73 10.02
N VAL A 125 -2.54 6.17 10.25
CA VAL A 125 -2.86 7.58 10.50
C VAL A 125 -2.20 8.09 11.78
N GLU A 126 -2.11 7.27 12.82
CA GLU A 126 -1.39 7.60 14.05
C GLU A 126 0.11 7.80 13.78
N GLU A 127 0.75 6.89 13.05
CA GLU A 127 2.16 7.04 12.67
C GLU A 127 2.42 8.27 11.80
N LEU A 128 1.52 8.58 10.85
CA LEU A 128 1.64 9.78 10.03
C LEU A 128 1.55 11.06 10.86
N ARG A 129 0.64 11.11 11.83
CA ARG A 129 0.50 12.25 12.73
C ARG A 129 1.81 12.51 13.48
N ASP A 130 2.45 11.47 13.98
CA ASP A 130 3.73 11.59 14.70
C ASP A 130 4.88 12.07 13.80
N ILE A 131 4.91 11.67 12.52
CA ILE A 131 5.87 12.18 11.54
C ILE A 131 5.63 13.67 11.28
N GLN A 132 4.38 14.06 11.02
CA GLN A 132 4.01 15.45 10.72
C GLN A 132 4.25 16.40 11.90
N THR A 133 3.86 16.01 13.12
CA THR A 133 4.06 16.83 14.32
C THR A 133 5.53 17.09 14.59
N ARG A 134 6.41 16.10 14.39
CA ARG A 134 7.86 16.29 14.55
C ARG A 134 8.44 17.25 13.51
N ALA A 135 8.04 17.12 12.25
CA ALA A 135 8.55 17.98 11.18
C ALA A 135 8.09 19.44 11.33
N ILE A 136 6.81 19.66 11.64
CA ILE A 136 6.26 21.02 11.83
C ILE A 136 6.84 21.66 13.09
N GLY A 137 6.92 20.93 14.21
CA GLY A 137 7.52 21.45 15.44
C GLY A 137 9.00 21.80 15.32
N ALA A 138 9.74 21.15 14.41
CA ALA A 138 11.12 21.51 14.10
C ALA A 138 11.23 22.78 13.23
N ALA A 139 10.25 23.05 12.38
CA ALA A 139 10.21 24.23 11.51
C ALA A 139 9.78 25.51 12.25
N ASP A 140 8.89 25.39 13.25
CA ASP A 140 8.44 26.54 14.06
C ASP A 140 9.48 26.97 15.14
N GLY A 141 10.50 26.14 15.39
CA GLY A 141 11.55 26.37 16.38
C GLY A 141 12.88 26.91 15.83
N ALA A 142 12.97 27.18 14.52
CA ALA A 142 14.15 27.71 13.82
C ALA A 142 13.93 29.16 13.37
#